data_AF-A0A536XMB8-F1
#
_entry.id   AF-A0A536XMB8-F1
#
_cell.length_a   1.000
_cell.length_b   1.000
_cell.length_c   1.000
_cell.angle_alpha   90.00
_cell.angle_beta   90.00
_cell.angle_gamma   90.00
#
_symmetry.space_group_name_H-M   'P 1'
#
loop_
_entity.id
_entity.type
_entity.pdbx_description
1 polymer ?
#
loop_
_entity_poly.entity_id
_entity_poly.type
_entity_poly.pdbx_seq_one_letter_code
_entity_poly.pdbx_strand_id
1 'polypeptide(L)'
;MQTGIDKRNYEINATVGYTDVVVGSISAGYSTLKTYGGQDSSSASLSYGRPLFDGRASFFVTVMSTRGQDSNTNVFAGFVYNFDANYAVSARYERFQGINTEAAQFQKAQPVGDGLGYTIAAESVGSPEGTATVFTPSFQYNSRWGILRGSALQQNDGNGSHSSYAISAAGGFTWVGGAFSVGRPVTDAFGVGKVDNIEGVRVFVNSEEIGKTDANGMVVLPTLTSFVDNQISINTANVPLEFSFPESMRVVSPAYRGGAVIDFHAKRLQAVMGTLKIRSGAEVKPAEFFQATLGCRRRRRIPP
;
A
#
# COMPACT_ATOMS: atom_id res chain seq x y z
N MET A 1 0.95 21.50 -45.06
CA MET A 1 1.73 22.27 -44.06
C MET A 1 0.96 23.54 -43.74
N GLN A 2 0.33 23.63 -42.57
CA GLN A 2 0.07 24.93 -41.95
C GLN A 2 0.07 24.72 -40.44
N THR A 3 1.26 24.82 -39.89
CA THR A 3 1.53 25.05 -38.47
C THR A 3 0.89 26.40 -38.09
N GLY A 4 -0.42 26.37 -37.83
CA GLY A 4 -1.10 27.45 -37.14
C GLY A 4 -0.64 27.43 -35.69
N ILE A 5 0.45 28.14 -35.40
CA ILE A 5 0.88 28.41 -34.04
C ILE A 5 -0.31 29.11 -33.38
N ASP A 6 -0.98 28.39 -32.47
CA ASP A 6 -2.06 28.90 -31.64
C ASP A 6 -1.49 30.01 -30.75
N LYS A 7 -1.47 31.24 -31.28
CA LYS A 7 -0.90 32.40 -30.61
C LYS A 7 -1.87 32.82 -29.50
N ARG A 8 -1.57 32.36 -28.28
CA ARG A 8 -2.15 32.87 -27.03
C ARG A 8 -2.01 34.39 -26.99
N ASN A 9 -3.13 35.12 -26.87
CA ASN A 9 -3.12 36.58 -26.81
C ASN A 9 -2.81 37.05 -25.38
N TYR A 10 -3.59 36.57 -24.41
CA TYR A 10 -3.28 36.69 -22.98
C TYR A 10 -4.00 35.60 -22.18
N GLU A 11 -3.39 35.23 -21.04
CA GLU A 11 -3.96 34.39 -20.01
C GLU A 11 -3.84 35.12 -18.69
N ILE A 12 -4.94 35.26 -17.96
CA ILE A 12 -4.94 35.83 -16.61
C ILE A 12 -5.50 34.78 -15.67
N ASN A 13 -4.71 34.39 -14.67
CA ASN A 13 -5.10 33.50 -13.60
C ASN A 13 -4.91 34.24 -12.28
N ALA A 14 -5.97 34.37 -11.50
CA ALA A 14 -5.94 34.97 -10.17
C ALA A 14 -6.64 34.03 -9.20
N THR A 15 -5.96 33.65 -8.11
CA THR A 15 -6.54 32.82 -7.06
C THR A 15 -6.26 33.47 -5.71
N VAL A 16 -7.30 33.59 -4.90
CA VAL A 16 -7.24 34.10 -3.53
C VAL A 16 -7.77 33.01 -2.62
N GLY A 17 -7.05 32.69 -1.55
CA GLY A 17 -7.46 31.69 -0.58
C GLY A 17 -7.23 32.17 0.84
N TYR A 18 -8.12 31.76 1.74
CA TYR A 18 -8.01 31.95 3.18
C TYR A 18 -8.18 30.59 3.85
N THR A 19 -7.27 30.24 4.76
CA THR A 19 -7.32 28.97 5.50
C THR A 19 -7.22 29.25 6.99
N ASP A 20 -8.15 28.70 7.74
CA ASP A 20 -8.20 28.75 9.19
C ASP A 20 -8.47 27.36 9.76
N VAL A 21 -7.88 27.06 10.92
CA VAL A 21 -7.98 25.74 11.57
C VAL A 21 -9.41 25.47 12.08
N VAL A 22 -10.14 26.51 12.47
CA VAL A 22 -11.50 26.41 13.02
C VAL A 22 -12.55 26.49 11.91
N VAL A 23 -12.41 27.44 10.98
CA VAL A 23 -13.43 27.72 9.94
C VAL A 23 -13.22 26.90 8.66
N GLY A 24 -12.02 26.34 8.44
CA GLY A 24 -11.64 25.62 7.22
C GLY A 24 -10.95 26.51 6.19
N SER A 25 -10.83 26.00 4.97
CA SER A 25 -10.23 26.68 3.83
C SER A 25 -11.29 27.12 2.83
N ILE A 26 -11.26 28.39 2.43
CA ILE A 26 -12.03 28.93 1.32
C ILE A 26 -11.08 29.49 0.27
N SER A 27 -11.33 29.20 -1.00
CA SER A 27 -10.57 29.76 -2.11
C SER A 27 -11.47 30.14 -3.26
N ALA A 28 -11.15 31.26 -3.90
CA ALA A 28 -11.80 31.75 -5.10
C ALA A 28 -10.75 31.91 -6.19
N GLY A 29 -11.04 31.40 -7.38
CA GLY A 29 -10.19 31.49 -8.57
C GLY A 29 -10.93 32.15 -9.72
N TYR A 30 -10.22 32.92 -10.53
CA TYR A 30 -10.68 33.41 -11.81
C TYR A 30 -9.58 33.22 -12.85
N SER A 31 -9.95 32.61 -13.97
CA SER A 31 -9.09 32.31 -15.11
C SER A 31 -9.75 32.86 -16.37
N THR A 32 -9.00 33.52 -17.24
CA THR A 32 -9.48 33.86 -18.58
C THR A 32 -8.40 33.61 -19.61
N LEU A 33 -8.80 32.96 -20.69
CA LEU A 33 -7.98 32.63 -21.83
C LEU A 33 -8.59 33.26 -23.08
N LYS A 34 -7.81 34.10 -23.75
CA LYS A 34 -8.19 34.72 -25.03
C LYS A 34 -7.22 34.28 -26.13
N THR A 35 -7.73 33.63 -27.17
CA THR A 35 -6.94 33.14 -28.31
C THR A 35 -7.17 34.00 -29.55
N TYR A 36 -6.13 34.20 -30.38
CA TYR A 36 -6.18 35.13 -31.53
C TYR A 36 -7.09 34.66 -32.69
N GLY A 37 -7.62 33.44 -32.63
CA GLY A 37 -8.59 32.88 -33.58
C GLY A 37 -9.42 31.73 -33.02
N GLY A 38 -9.39 31.53 -31.70
CA GLY A 38 -10.13 30.51 -30.96
C GLY A 38 -11.25 31.14 -30.13
N GLN A 39 -12.00 30.32 -29.39
CA GLN A 39 -13.05 30.82 -28.51
C GLN A 39 -12.47 31.33 -27.20
N ASP A 40 -12.85 32.55 -26.83
CA ASP A 40 -12.60 33.11 -25.51
C ASP A 40 -13.26 32.22 -24.45
N SER A 41 -12.53 31.91 -23.39
CA SER A 41 -13.07 31.16 -22.26
C SER A 41 -12.68 31.84 -20.95
N SER A 42 -13.65 31.97 -20.06
CA SER A 42 -13.45 32.47 -18.70
C SER A 42 -14.01 31.46 -17.72
N SER A 43 -13.28 31.19 -16.64
CA SER A 43 -13.71 30.29 -15.59
C SER A 43 -13.56 30.97 -14.24
N ALA A 44 -14.62 30.91 -13.43
CA ALA A 44 -14.62 31.33 -12.04
C ALA A 44 -14.86 30.10 -11.17
N SER A 45 -14.02 29.89 -10.16
CA SER A 45 -14.17 28.81 -9.19
C SER A 45 -14.29 29.36 -7.78
N LEU A 46 -15.11 28.70 -6.96
CA LEU A 46 -15.22 28.93 -5.53
C LEU A 46 -15.17 27.56 -4.86
N SER A 47 -14.17 27.34 -4.02
CA SER A 47 -13.97 26.12 -3.27
C SER A 47 -14.00 26.42 -1.78
N TYR A 48 -14.69 25.57 -1.03
CA TYR A 48 -14.73 25.59 0.42
C TYR A 48 -14.50 24.17 0.92
N GLY A 49 -13.64 23.99 1.91
CA GLY A 49 -13.35 22.70 2.49
C GLY A 49 -13.01 22.81 3.95
N ARG A 50 -13.42 21.82 4.74
CA ARG A 50 -13.16 21.81 6.19
C ARG A 50 -12.85 20.39 6.67
N PRO A 51 -11.72 20.19 7.39
CA PRO A 51 -11.52 18.99 8.17
C PRO A 51 -12.46 19.00 9.37
N LEU A 52 -13.11 17.87 9.65
CA LEU A 52 -14.01 17.64 10.77
C LEU A 52 -13.44 16.48 11.62
N PHE A 53 -13.88 16.38 12.88
CA PHE A 53 -13.49 15.28 13.79
C PHE A 53 -11.96 15.07 13.86
N ASP A 54 -11.21 16.12 14.16
CA ASP A 54 -9.74 16.11 14.24
C ASP A 54 -9.03 15.60 12.97
N GLY A 55 -9.67 15.80 11.80
CA GLY A 55 -9.14 15.41 10.49
C GLY A 55 -9.54 14.01 10.03
N ARG A 56 -10.35 13.28 10.82
CA ARG A 56 -10.89 11.96 10.42
C ARG A 56 -11.91 12.09 9.30
N ALA A 57 -12.62 13.21 9.22
CA ALA A 57 -13.50 13.48 8.11
C ALA A 57 -13.13 14.77 7.40
N SER A 58 -13.43 14.85 6.12
CA SER A 58 -13.32 16.08 5.35
C SER A 58 -14.56 16.27 4.51
N PHE A 59 -15.00 17.51 4.45
CA PHE A 59 -16.06 17.94 3.56
C PHE A 59 -15.50 19.03 2.66
N PHE A 60 -15.85 18.99 1.38
CA PHE A 60 -15.49 20.03 0.43
C PHE A 60 -16.60 20.25 -0.58
N VAL A 61 -16.72 21.50 -1.03
CA VAL A 61 -17.62 21.93 -2.09
C VAL A 61 -16.85 22.85 -3.00
N THR A 62 -16.91 22.60 -4.30
CA THR A 62 -16.35 23.44 -5.34
C THR A 62 -17.43 23.73 -6.36
N VAL A 63 -17.67 25.01 -6.61
CA VAL A 63 -18.51 25.49 -7.70
C VAL A 63 -17.60 26.13 -8.73
N MET A 64 -17.70 25.70 -9.99
CA MET A 64 -16.93 26.25 -11.08
C MET A 64 -17.86 26.63 -12.22
N SER A 65 -17.86 27.90 -12.61
CA SER A 65 -18.60 28.38 -13.77
C SER A 65 -17.62 28.70 -14.88
N THR A 66 -17.79 28.04 -16.03
CA THR A 66 -17.01 28.29 -17.23
C THR A 66 -17.91 28.89 -18.29
N ARG A 67 -17.51 30.04 -18.83
CA ARG A 67 -18.22 30.78 -19.86
C ARG A 67 -17.30 30.93 -21.07
N GLY A 68 -17.64 30.22 -22.14
CA GLY A 68 -17.01 30.32 -23.46
C GLY A 68 -18.08 30.50 -24.53
N GLN A 69 -18.22 29.52 -25.43
CA GLN A 69 -19.34 29.49 -26.38
C GLN A 69 -20.68 29.21 -25.67
N ASP A 70 -20.66 28.30 -24.70
CA ASP A 70 -21.77 28.03 -23.78
C ASP A 70 -21.35 28.35 -22.33
N SER A 71 -22.34 28.63 -21.48
CA SER A 71 -22.12 28.88 -20.05
C SER A 71 -22.48 27.62 -19.26
N ASN A 72 -21.47 26.95 -18.72
CA ASN A 72 -21.64 25.73 -17.94
C ASN A 72 -21.22 25.98 -16.48
N THR A 73 -22.07 25.56 -15.55
CA THR A 73 -21.76 25.59 -14.13
C THR A 73 -21.66 24.18 -13.61
N ASN A 74 -20.50 23.85 -13.07
CA ASN A 74 -20.20 22.57 -12.50
C ASN A 74 -20.15 22.71 -10.98
N VAL A 75 -20.72 21.74 -10.29
CA VAL A 75 -20.75 21.71 -8.83
C VAL A 75 -20.18 20.37 -8.40
N PHE A 76 -19.26 20.39 -7.45
CA PHE A 76 -18.65 19.21 -6.88
C PHE A 76 -18.79 19.34 -5.37
N ALA A 77 -19.38 18.35 -4.72
CA ALA A 77 -19.40 18.24 -3.28
C ALA A 77 -18.91 16.85 -2.90
N GLY A 78 -18.08 16.78 -1.87
CA GLY A 78 -17.50 15.54 -1.41
C GLY A 78 -17.45 15.49 0.10
N PHE A 79 -17.71 14.31 0.62
CA PHE A 79 -17.54 13.97 2.02
C PHE A 79 -16.72 12.69 2.09
N VAL A 80 -15.68 12.68 2.93
CA VAL A 80 -14.89 11.49 3.22
C VAL A 80 -14.79 11.35 4.72
N TYR A 81 -14.97 10.14 5.22
CA TYR A 81 -14.73 9.77 6.61
C TYR A 81 -13.79 8.57 6.65
N ASN A 82 -12.62 8.76 7.25
CA ASN A 82 -11.62 7.72 7.49
C ASN A 82 -11.78 7.20 8.92
N PHE A 83 -12.04 5.91 9.05
CA PHE A 83 -12.04 5.20 10.32
C PHE A 83 -10.61 4.75 10.65
N ASP A 84 -10.32 4.60 11.94
CA ASP A 84 -8.99 4.19 12.44
C ASP A 84 -8.54 2.79 11.97
N ALA A 85 -9.45 1.97 11.41
CA ALA A 85 -9.22 0.56 11.10
C ALA A 85 -8.96 0.26 9.60
N ASN A 86 -8.35 1.19 8.85
CA ASN A 86 -8.13 1.11 7.40
C ASN A 86 -9.42 1.15 6.55
N TYR A 87 -10.50 1.69 7.10
CA TYR A 87 -11.77 1.83 6.39
C TYR A 87 -12.03 3.29 6.05
N ALA A 88 -12.61 3.53 4.88
CA ALA A 88 -13.09 4.84 4.51
C ALA A 88 -14.48 4.74 3.90
N VAL A 89 -15.34 5.70 4.23
CA VAL A 89 -16.60 5.95 3.56
C VAL A 89 -16.47 7.29 2.84
N SER A 90 -16.91 7.35 1.60
CA SER A 90 -17.01 8.59 0.87
C SER A 90 -18.37 8.73 0.19
N ALA A 91 -18.83 9.96 0.09
CA ALA A 91 -19.98 10.34 -0.70
C ALA A 91 -19.57 11.52 -1.58
N ARG A 92 -19.93 11.47 -2.85
CA ARG A 92 -19.70 12.55 -3.81
C ARG A 92 -20.99 12.89 -4.51
N TYR A 93 -21.16 14.18 -4.75
CA TYR A 93 -22.16 14.73 -5.64
C TYR A 93 -21.43 15.59 -6.65
N GLU A 94 -21.69 15.36 -7.92
CA GLU A 94 -21.14 16.13 -9.01
C GLU A 94 -22.26 16.52 -9.96
N ARG A 95 -22.22 17.75 -10.45
CA ARG A 95 -23.02 18.20 -11.56
C ARG A 95 -22.08 18.73 -12.61
N PHE A 96 -22.08 18.13 -13.80
CA PHE A 96 -21.23 18.51 -14.91
C PHE A 96 -22.04 18.56 -16.19
N GLN A 97 -22.11 19.73 -16.84
CA GLN A 97 -22.85 19.94 -18.09
C GLN A 97 -24.30 19.39 -18.08
N GLY A 98 -25.00 19.55 -16.95
CA GLY A 98 -26.39 19.08 -16.81
C GLY A 98 -26.55 17.60 -16.47
N ILE A 99 -25.45 16.84 -16.39
CA ILE A 99 -25.42 15.48 -15.85
C ILE A 99 -25.15 15.57 -14.34
N ASN A 100 -25.99 14.92 -13.55
CA ASN A 100 -25.82 14.82 -12.11
C ASN A 100 -25.30 13.42 -11.76
N THR A 101 -24.19 13.35 -11.05
CA THR A 101 -23.57 12.11 -10.59
C THR A 101 -23.54 12.10 -9.07
N GLU A 102 -24.25 11.15 -8.47
CA GLU A 102 -24.22 10.86 -7.05
C GLU A 102 -23.46 9.56 -6.85
N ALA A 103 -22.43 9.52 -6.02
CA ALA A 103 -21.78 8.25 -5.69
C ALA A 103 -21.50 8.10 -4.21
N ALA A 104 -21.64 6.88 -3.73
CA ALA A 104 -21.26 6.46 -2.40
C ALA A 104 -20.26 5.30 -2.52
N GLN A 105 -19.20 5.35 -1.73
CA GLN A 105 -18.16 4.34 -1.73
C GLN A 105 -17.82 3.95 -0.30
N PHE A 106 -17.69 2.65 -0.08
CA PHE A 106 -17.08 2.08 1.11
C PHE A 106 -15.87 1.28 0.71
N GLN A 107 -14.74 1.53 1.37
CA GLN A 107 -13.50 0.83 1.07
C GLN A 107 -12.76 0.41 2.33
N LYS A 108 -12.10 -0.74 2.24
CA LYS A 108 -11.02 -1.16 3.13
C LYS A 108 -9.72 -1.05 2.34
N ALA A 109 -8.79 -0.24 2.83
CA ALA A 109 -7.50 -0.06 2.19
C ALA A 109 -6.78 -1.40 2.02
N GLN A 110 -6.15 -1.57 0.86
CA GLN A 110 -5.40 -2.78 0.55
C GLN A 110 -4.08 -2.79 1.33
N PRO A 111 -3.76 -3.86 2.07
CA PRO A 111 -2.46 -3.99 2.72
C PRO A 111 -1.32 -4.05 1.70
N VAL A 112 -0.16 -3.49 2.08
CA VAL A 112 1.11 -3.64 1.34
C VAL A 112 1.59 -5.10 1.37
N GLY A 113 1.42 -5.74 2.53
CA GLY A 113 1.68 -7.17 2.77
C GLY A 113 0.53 -8.09 2.41
N ASP A 114 0.44 -9.18 3.18
CA ASP A 114 -0.66 -10.14 3.08
C ASP A 114 -1.97 -9.53 3.63
N GLY A 115 -3.07 -9.74 2.91
CA GLY A 115 -4.40 -9.39 3.40
C GLY A 115 -5.39 -8.96 2.31
N LEU A 116 -6.60 -8.65 2.76
CA LEU A 116 -7.75 -8.34 1.90
C LEU A 116 -8.04 -6.83 1.91
N GLY A 117 -8.03 -6.22 0.73
CA GLY A 117 -8.65 -4.93 0.45
C GLY A 117 -9.91 -5.12 -0.39
N TYR A 118 -10.90 -4.25 -0.23
CA TYR A 118 -12.11 -4.28 -1.04
C TYR A 118 -12.75 -2.90 -1.13
N THR A 119 -13.46 -2.67 -2.21
CA THR A 119 -14.21 -1.45 -2.48
C THR A 119 -15.59 -1.81 -2.96
N ILE A 120 -16.60 -1.15 -2.41
CA ILE A 120 -17.98 -1.23 -2.84
C ILE A 120 -18.38 0.19 -3.19
N ALA A 121 -18.69 0.43 -4.47
CA ALA A 121 -19.15 1.71 -4.95
C ALA A 121 -20.54 1.58 -5.58
N ALA A 122 -21.39 2.56 -5.33
CA ALA A 122 -22.66 2.75 -6.01
C ALA A 122 -22.70 4.17 -6.55
N GLU A 123 -23.11 4.33 -7.80
CA GLU A 123 -23.18 5.59 -8.50
C GLU A 123 -24.52 5.72 -9.23
N SER A 124 -25.16 6.87 -9.15
CA SER A 124 -26.34 7.22 -9.93
C SER A 124 -25.99 8.41 -10.81
N VAL A 125 -26.13 8.23 -12.12
CA VAL A 125 -25.86 9.23 -13.15
C VAL A 125 -27.20 9.62 -13.77
N GLY A 126 -27.72 10.78 -13.37
CA GLY A 126 -28.90 11.40 -13.94
C GLY A 126 -28.53 12.28 -15.12
N SER A 127 -29.11 11.98 -16.28
CA SER A 127 -29.02 12.80 -17.50
C SER A 127 -30.43 13.18 -17.98
N PRO A 128 -30.56 14.14 -18.92
CA PRO A 128 -31.86 14.45 -19.54
C PRO A 128 -32.53 13.25 -20.23
N GLU A 129 -31.75 12.25 -20.62
CA GLU A 129 -32.18 11.06 -21.35
C GLU A 129 -32.62 9.93 -20.41
N GLY A 130 -32.27 10.00 -19.12
CA GLY A 130 -32.61 9.00 -18.13
C GLY A 130 -31.59 8.94 -16.98
N THR A 131 -31.89 8.08 -16.00
CA THR A 131 -30.99 7.82 -14.86
C THR A 131 -30.37 6.45 -15.01
N ALA A 132 -29.04 6.38 -14.99
CA ALA A 132 -28.28 5.14 -14.92
C ALA A 132 -27.77 4.91 -13.49
N THR A 133 -27.84 3.69 -12.99
CA THR A 133 -27.27 3.31 -11.69
C THR A 133 -26.19 2.26 -11.92
N VAL A 134 -24.99 2.51 -11.42
CA VAL A 134 -23.81 1.66 -11.53
C VAL A 134 -23.42 1.16 -10.14
N PHE A 135 -23.27 -0.15 -9.99
CA PHE A 135 -22.78 -0.79 -8.79
C PHE A 135 -21.48 -1.54 -9.11
N THR A 136 -20.41 -1.25 -8.37
CA THR A 136 -19.06 -1.75 -8.67
C THR A 136 -18.38 -2.30 -7.41
N PRO A 137 -18.70 -3.53 -6.98
CA PRO A 137 -17.94 -4.22 -5.95
C PRO A 137 -16.64 -4.78 -6.54
N SER A 138 -15.55 -4.61 -5.81
CA SER A 138 -14.25 -5.17 -6.14
C SER A 138 -13.49 -5.59 -4.89
N PHE A 139 -12.63 -6.59 -5.02
CA PHE A 139 -11.75 -7.04 -3.96
C PHE A 139 -10.38 -7.40 -4.51
N GLN A 140 -9.38 -7.28 -3.66
CA GLN A 140 -8.03 -7.76 -3.89
C GLN A 140 -7.50 -8.44 -2.64
N TYR A 141 -7.10 -9.69 -2.80
CA TYR A 141 -6.45 -10.47 -1.76
C TYR A 141 -4.98 -10.68 -2.12
N ASN A 142 -4.10 -10.12 -1.29
CA ASN A 142 -2.66 -10.34 -1.35
C ASN A 142 -2.31 -11.53 -0.47
N SER A 143 -1.67 -12.54 -1.06
CA SER A 143 -1.16 -13.71 -0.36
C SER A 143 0.35 -13.80 -0.53
N ARG A 144 0.99 -14.70 0.22
CA ARG A 144 2.41 -15.02 0.05
C ARG A 144 2.73 -15.60 -1.32
N TRP A 145 1.77 -16.29 -1.96
CA TRP A 145 1.96 -16.98 -3.24
C TRP A 145 1.54 -16.18 -4.48
N GLY A 146 0.89 -15.03 -4.30
CA GLY A 146 0.30 -14.29 -5.41
C GLY A 146 -0.77 -13.29 -4.99
N ILE A 147 -1.42 -12.70 -5.98
CA ILE A 147 -2.49 -11.71 -5.83
C ILE A 147 -3.72 -12.24 -6.55
N LEU A 148 -4.86 -12.25 -5.87
CA LEU A 148 -6.17 -12.55 -6.46
C LEU A 148 -7.01 -11.28 -6.46
N ARG A 149 -7.62 -10.95 -7.61
CA ARG A 149 -8.52 -9.80 -7.76
C ARG A 149 -9.83 -10.24 -8.37
N GLY A 150 -10.91 -9.61 -7.94
CA GLY A 150 -12.23 -9.76 -8.55
C GLY A 150 -12.96 -8.43 -8.58
N SER A 151 -13.75 -8.21 -9.62
CA SER A 151 -14.65 -7.08 -9.73
C SER A 151 -15.92 -7.47 -10.46
N ALA A 152 -17.05 -6.92 -10.03
CA ALA A 152 -18.27 -6.91 -10.79
C ALA A 152 -18.64 -5.46 -11.12
N LEU A 153 -19.28 -5.25 -12.25
CA LEU A 153 -19.93 -4.01 -12.60
C LEU A 153 -21.34 -4.34 -13.05
N GLN A 154 -22.32 -3.77 -12.37
CA GLN A 154 -23.73 -3.84 -12.75
C GLN A 154 -24.20 -2.43 -13.07
N GLN A 155 -24.66 -2.21 -14.28
CA GLN A 155 -25.21 -0.95 -14.76
C GLN A 155 -26.65 -1.16 -15.16
N ASN A 156 -27.56 -0.42 -14.54
CA ASN A 156 -28.97 -0.37 -14.90
C ASN A 156 -29.28 1.00 -15.46
N ASP A 157 -29.76 1.08 -16.70
CA ASP A 157 -30.21 2.32 -17.32
C ASP A 157 -31.63 2.16 -17.89
N GLY A 158 -32.15 3.21 -18.52
CA GLY A 158 -33.48 3.19 -19.13
C GLY A 158 -33.65 2.17 -20.27
N ASN A 159 -32.55 1.59 -20.78
CA ASN A 159 -32.52 0.65 -21.89
C ASN A 159 -32.27 -0.79 -21.46
N GLY A 160 -31.84 -1.04 -20.22
CA GLY A 160 -31.70 -2.39 -19.67
C GLY A 160 -30.73 -2.50 -18.50
N SER A 161 -30.43 -3.75 -18.12
CA SER A 161 -29.43 -4.09 -17.11
C SER A 161 -28.25 -4.79 -17.77
N HIS A 162 -27.07 -4.20 -17.66
CA HIS A 162 -25.81 -4.75 -18.14
C HIS A 162 -24.94 -5.17 -16.95
N SER A 163 -24.35 -6.36 -17.00
CA SER A 163 -23.42 -6.83 -15.96
C SER A 163 -22.14 -7.37 -16.59
N SER A 164 -20.99 -7.01 -16.02
CA SER A 164 -19.70 -7.60 -16.34
C SER A 164 -18.99 -8.07 -15.08
N TYR A 165 -18.21 -9.14 -15.22
CA TYR A 165 -17.46 -9.75 -14.12
C TYR A 165 -16.04 -10.02 -14.59
N ALA A 166 -15.06 -9.69 -13.76
CA ALA A 166 -13.66 -9.97 -14.02
C ALA A 166 -13.03 -10.62 -12.80
N ILE A 167 -12.25 -11.68 -13.03
CA ILE A 167 -11.42 -12.32 -12.02
C ILE A 167 -10.02 -12.43 -12.62
N SER A 168 -9.01 -12.04 -11.86
CA SER A 168 -7.61 -12.16 -12.26
C SER A 168 -6.75 -12.70 -11.12
N ALA A 169 -5.77 -13.52 -11.47
CA ALA A 169 -4.75 -14.02 -10.57
C ALA A 169 -3.39 -13.66 -11.13
N ALA A 170 -2.49 -13.17 -10.29
CA ALA A 170 -1.14 -12.79 -10.66
C ALA A 170 -0.13 -13.37 -9.66
N GLY A 171 0.96 -13.91 -10.18
CA GLY A 171 2.05 -14.48 -9.39
C GLY A 171 3.37 -14.35 -10.11
N GLY A 172 4.45 -14.68 -9.40
CA GLY A 172 5.82 -14.64 -9.91
C GLY A 172 6.63 -15.80 -9.37
N PHE A 173 7.57 -16.26 -10.18
CA PHE A 173 8.60 -17.22 -9.79
C PHE A 173 9.92 -16.48 -9.73
N THR A 174 10.70 -16.71 -8.68
CA THR A 174 12.00 -16.09 -8.48
C THR A 174 13.05 -17.15 -8.23
N TRP A 175 14.25 -16.90 -8.74
CA TRP A 175 15.41 -17.73 -8.45
C TRP A 175 16.62 -16.83 -8.21
N VAL A 176 17.16 -16.86 -7.00
CA VAL A 176 18.32 -16.05 -6.61
C VAL A 176 19.19 -16.80 -5.62
N GLY A 177 20.50 -16.80 -5.83
CA GLY A 177 21.48 -17.41 -4.90
C GLY A 177 21.16 -18.86 -4.52
N GLY A 178 20.67 -19.67 -5.47
CA GLY A 178 20.27 -21.06 -5.27
C GLY A 178 18.90 -21.26 -4.59
N ALA A 179 18.20 -20.20 -4.20
CA ALA A 179 16.85 -20.28 -3.65
C ALA A 179 15.80 -20.04 -4.73
N PHE A 180 14.89 -20.99 -4.90
CA PHE A 180 13.68 -20.85 -5.70
C PHE A 180 12.52 -20.44 -4.80
N SER A 181 11.71 -19.48 -5.23
CA SER A 181 10.53 -19.06 -4.46
C SER A 181 9.39 -18.63 -5.37
N VAL A 182 8.17 -18.96 -4.93
CA VAL A 182 6.92 -18.58 -5.59
C VAL A 182 6.26 -17.50 -4.76
N GLY A 183 5.86 -16.40 -5.39
CA GLY A 183 5.22 -15.32 -4.67
C GLY A 183 4.48 -14.35 -5.55
N ARG A 184 4.33 -13.12 -5.06
CA ARG A 184 3.69 -12.03 -5.81
C ARG A 184 4.56 -11.65 -7.03
N PRO A 185 3.96 -11.04 -8.07
CA PRO A 185 4.71 -10.55 -9.22
C PRO A 185 5.85 -9.62 -8.81
N VAL A 186 7.02 -9.82 -9.40
CA VAL A 186 8.17 -8.92 -9.23
C VAL A 186 8.07 -7.81 -10.28
N THR A 187 7.95 -6.57 -9.82
CA THR A 187 7.81 -5.40 -10.70
C THR A 187 9.09 -4.59 -10.86
N ASP A 188 9.98 -4.65 -9.87
CA ASP A 188 11.25 -3.92 -9.84
C ASP A 188 12.39 -4.86 -9.38
N ALA A 189 13.15 -4.54 -8.33
CA ALA A 189 14.06 -5.48 -7.69
C ALA A 189 13.31 -6.37 -6.68
N PHE A 190 13.90 -7.51 -6.37
CA PHE A 190 13.32 -8.47 -5.44
C PHE A 190 14.37 -9.04 -4.50
N GLY A 191 13.91 -9.66 -3.41
CA GLY A 191 14.77 -10.39 -2.52
C GLY A 191 14.13 -11.65 -1.95
N VAL A 192 14.95 -12.52 -1.40
CA VAL A 192 14.52 -13.65 -0.59
C VAL A 192 15.13 -13.48 0.80
N GLY A 193 14.26 -13.27 1.79
CA GLY A 193 14.62 -13.28 3.20
C GLY A 193 14.69 -14.73 3.69
N LYS A 194 15.76 -15.08 4.41
CA LYS A 194 15.95 -16.38 5.06
C LYS A 194 16.12 -16.15 6.56
N VAL A 195 15.41 -16.92 7.36
CA VAL A 195 15.45 -16.84 8.82
C VAL A 195 15.67 -18.25 9.37
N ASP A 196 16.80 -18.87 8.98
CA ASP A 196 17.07 -20.29 9.17
C ASP A 196 15.83 -21.16 8.87
N ASN A 197 15.50 -22.18 9.68
CA ASN A 197 14.30 -23.01 9.52
C ASN A 197 13.17 -22.58 10.46
N ILE A 198 12.96 -21.26 10.62
CA ILE A 198 11.96 -20.73 11.56
C ILE A 198 10.76 -20.18 10.79
N GLU A 199 9.62 -20.85 10.95
CA GLU A 199 8.35 -20.46 10.34
C GLU A 199 7.67 -19.31 11.09
N GLY A 200 6.88 -18.52 10.37
CA GLY A 200 5.95 -17.55 10.95
C GLY A 200 6.60 -16.25 11.43
N VAL A 201 7.89 -16.03 11.14
CA VAL A 201 8.59 -14.80 11.46
C VAL A 201 8.10 -13.70 10.53
N ARG A 202 7.58 -12.60 11.10
CA ARG A 202 7.13 -11.44 10.32
C ARG A 202 8.34 -10.67 9.81
N VAL A 203 8.30 -10.33 8.53
CA VAL A 203 9.36 -9.61 7.84
C VAL A 203 8.81 -8.30 7.28
N PHE A 204 9.58 -7.25 7.50
CA PHE A 204 9.25 -5.88 7.16
C PHE A 204 10.26 -5.34 6.16
N VAL A 205 9.77 -4.54 5.21
CA VAL A 205 10.61 -3.75 4.29
C VAL A 205 10.23 -2.30 4.49
N ASN A 206 11.21 -1.45 4.83
CA ASN A 206 11.00 -0.03 5.11
C ASN A 206 9.86 0.22 6.12
N SER A 207 9.81 -0.61 7.18
CA SER A 207 8.78 -0.63 8.23
C SER A 207 7.38 -1.11 7.83
N GLU A 208 7.18 -1.58 6.60
CA GLU A 208 5.92 -2.19 6.15
C GLU A 208 5.99 -3.71 6.26
N GLU A 209 5.01 -4.35 6.92
CA GLU A 209 4.93 -5.81 6.99
C GLU A 209 4.66 -6.37 5.60
N ILE A 210 5.62 -7.10 5.03
CA ILE A 210 5.47 -7.72 3.72
C ILE A 210 4.81 -9.08 3.85
N GLY A 211 5.17 -9.86 4.87
CA GLY A 211 4.62 -11.19 5.08
C GLY A 211 5.36 -11.97 6.16
N LYS A 212 5.16 -13.29 6.16
CA LYS A 212 5.74 -14.22 7.13
C LYS A 212 6.57 -15.29 6.45
N THR A 213 7.59 -15.78 7.15
CA THR A 213 8.40 -16.91 6.68
C THR A 213 7.58 -18.20 6.61
N ASP A 214 7.89 -19.04 5.63
CA ASP A 214 7.32 -20.37 5.45
C ASP A 214 8.00 -21.44 6.34
N ALA A 215 7.63 -22.72 6.16
CA ALA A 215 8.19 -23.84 6.91
C ALA A 215 9.71 -24.02 6.73
N ASN A 216 10.29 -23.48 5.66
CA ASN A 216 11.73 -23.49 5.41
C ASN A 216 12.40 -22.19 5.88
N GLY A 217 11.67 -21.34 6.61
CA GLY A 217 12.11 -20.03 7.07
C GLY A 217 12.36 -19.02 5.95
N MET A 218 11.75 -19.20 4.77
CA MET A 218 11.91 -18.31 3.63
C MET A 218 10.72 -17.36 3.46
N VAL A 219 11.00 -16.14 3.01
CA VAL A 219 9.98 -15.16 2.59
C VAL A 219 10.42 -14.45 1.31
N VAL A 220 9.49 -14.24 0.39
CA VAL A 220 9.73 -13.47 -0.83
C VAL A 220 9.47 -12.00 -0.54
N LEU A 221 10.40 -11.14 -0.95
CA LEU A 221 10.29 -9.69 -0.90
C LEU A 221 10.12 -9.17 -2.34
N PRO A 222 8.88 -9.06 -2.85
CA PRO A 222 8.62 -8.82 -4.27
C PRO A 222 8.84 -7.36 -4.71
N THR A 223 8.94 -6.43 -3.77
CA THR A 223 9.00 -4.99 -4.02
C THR A 223 10.18 -4.37 -3.28
N LEU A 224 11.39 -4.52 -3.82
CA LEU A 224 12.55 -3.74 -3.41
C LEU A 224 12.76 -2.60 -4.39
N THR A 225 13.09 -1.42 -3.88
CA THR A 225 13.43 -0.26 -4.69
C THR A 225 14.84 -0.40 -5.22
N SER A 226 14.98 -0.35 -6.55
CA SER A 226 16.28 -0.44 -7.21
C SER A 226 17.15 0.79 -6.97
N PHE A 227 18.47 0.59 -6.83
CA PHE A 227 19.49 1.64 -6.62
C PHE A 227 19.33 2.46 -5.34
N VAL A 228 18.51 2.02 -4.40
CA VAL A 228 18.29 2.67 -3.11
C VAL A 228 18.41 1.66 -1.98
N ASP A 229 18.80 2.13 -0.81
CA ASP A 229 18.87 1.34 0.40
C ASP A 229 17.46 0.91 0.84
N ASN A 230 17.24 -0.40 0.88
CA ASN A 230 16.03 -1.01 1.41
C ASN A 230 16.35 -1.58 2.80
N GLN A 231 15.57 -1.19 3.81
CA GLN A 231 15.73 -1.66 5.18
C GLN A 231 14.83 -2.89 5.41
N ILE A 232 15.42 -4.06 5.54
CA ILE A 232 14.71 -5.32 5.81
C ILE A 232 14.87 -5.63 7.29
N SER A 233 13.77 -5.83 8.01
CA SER A 233 13.81 -6.23 9.43
C SER A 233 12.88 -7.38 9.74
N ILE A 234 13.20 -8.14 10.77
CA ILE A 234 12.40 -9.26 11.27
C ILE A 234 11.86 -8.95 12.66
N ASN A 235 10.63 -9.38 12.94
CA ASN A 235 10.07 -9.31 14.29
C ASN A 235 10.32 -10.62 15.03
N THR A 236 11.16 -10.54 16.06
CA THR A 236 11.60 -11.69 16.86
C THR A 236 10.67 -12.02 18.03
N ALA A 237 9.58 -11.26 18.25
CA ALA A 237 8.68 -11.47 19.39
C ALA A 237 8.00 -12.84 19.41
N ASN A 238 7.80 -13.45 18.23
CA ASN A 238 7.17 -14.76 18.08
C ASN A 238 8.19 -15.90 17.85
N VAL A 239 9.49 -15.61 17.98
CA VAL A 239 10.55 -16.61 17.79
C VAL A 239 10.72 -17.40 19.08
N PRO A 240 10.89 -18.74 19.03
CA PRO A 240 11.19 -19.53 20.22
C PRO A 240 12.42 -19.01 20.97
N LEU A 241 12.36 -19.00 22.31
CA LEU A 241 13.41 -18.45 23.19
C LEU A 241 14.80 -19.10 22.99
N GLU A 242 14.83 -20.29 22.40
CA GLU A 242 16.06 -21.01 22.04
C GLU A 242 16.78 -20.44 20.82
N PHE A 243 16.28 -19.38 20.18
CA PHE A 243 16.95 -18.68 19.09
C PHE A 243 17.23 -17.23 19.45
N SER A 244 18.45 -16.79 19.17
CA SER A 244 18.89 -15.40 19.32
C SER A 244 19.38 -14.87 17.98
N PHE A 245 18.91 -13.68 17.61
CA PHE A 245 19.35 -12.99 16.39
C PHE A 245 20.35 -11.89 16.76
N PRO A 246 21.62 -11.99 16.32
CA PRO A 246 22.60 -10.92 16.51
C PRO A 246 22.19 -9.64 15.75
N GLU A 247 21.54 -9.81 14.61
CA GLU A 247 21.02 -8.75 13.75
C GLU A 247 19.56 -9.07 13.41
N SER A 248 18.64 -8.20 13.77
CA SER A 248 17.22 -8.28 13.37
C SER A 248 16.89 -7.37 12.17
N MET A 249 17.90 -6.69 11.63
CA MET A 249 17.77 -5.72 10.54
C MET A 249 18.98 -5.75 9.62
N ARG A 250 18.74 -5.64 8.32
CA ARG A 250 19.74 -5.56 7.26
C ARG A 250 19.34 -4.53 6.22
N VAL A 251 20.32 -3.94 5.55
CA VAL A 251 20.11 -2.99 4.47
C VAL A 251 20.66 -3.57 3.17
N VAL A 252 19.89 -3.48 2.08
CA VAL A 252 20.30 -3.95 0.76
C VAL A 252 19.88 -2.98 -0.34
N SER A 253 20.72 -2.86 -1.37
CA SER A 253 20.54 -1.88 -2.45
C SER A 253 20.68 -2.60 -3.81
N PRO A 254 19.66 -3.37 -4.22
CA PRO A 254 19.73 -4.16 -5.44
C PRO A 254 19.71 -3.28 -6.70
N ALA A 255 20.27 -3.77 -7.80
CA ALA A 255 20.15 -3.15 -9.12
C ALA A 255 18.75 -3.38 -9.71
N TYR A 256 18.39 -2.65 -10.78
CA TYR A 256 17.13 -2.84 -11.51
C TYR A 256 16.91 -4.29 -11.92
N ARG A 257 15.79 -4.88 -11.48
CA ARG A 257 15.44 -6.31 -11.67
C ARG A 257 16.46 -7.30 -11.07
N GLY A 258 17.32 -6.82 -10.18
CA GLY A 258 18.26 -7.64 -9.42
C GLY A 258 17.56 -8.40 -8.30
N GLY A 259 18.12 -9.58 -7.98
CA GLY A 259 17.72 -10.38 -6.84
C GLY A 259 18.75 -10.29 -5.71
N ALA A 260 18.30 -10.13 -4.47
CA ALA A 260 19.14 -10.21 -3.27
C ALA A 260 18.74 -11.39 -2.36
N VAL A 261 19.71 -12.03 -1.71
CA VAL A 261 19.45 -12.99 -0.62
C VAL A 261 19.79 -12.32 0.70
N ILE A 262 18.81 -12.20 1.59
CA ILE A 262 18.96 -11.56 2.89
C ILE A 262 18.86 -12.65 3.95
N ASP A 263 20.01 -13.03 4.49
CA ASP A 263 20.11 -14.12 5.47
C ASP A 263 20.17 -13.58 6.91
N PHE A 264 19.14 -13.82 7.71
CA PHE A 264 19.12 -13.52 9.13
C PHE A 264 19.59 -14.75 9.91
N HIS A 265 20.88 -14.77 10.27
CA HIS A 265 21.47 -15.87 11.02
C HIS A 265 20.93 -15.93 12.46
N ALA A 266 20.24 -17.03 12.79
CA ALA A 266 19.83 -17.32 14.15
C ALA A 266 20.92 -18.14 14.86
N LYS A 267 21.25 -17.74 16.10
CA LYS A 267 22.05 -18.55 17.01
C LYS A 267 21.12 -19.38 17.88
N ARG A 268 21.18 -20.70 17.73
CA ARG A 268 20.48 -21.59 18.65
C ARG A 268 21.17 -21.59 20.02
N LEU A 269 20.48 -21.09 21.03
CA LEU A 269 20.86 -21.15 22.43
C LEU A 269 20.39 -22.49 23.01
N GLN A 270 21.32 -23.33 23.40
CA GLN A 270 21.04 -24.50 24.24
C GLN A 270 21.44 -24.15 25.67
N ALA A 271 20.43 -23.85 26.50
CA ALA A 271 20.64 -23.69 27.93
C ALA A 271 20.76 -25.08 28.57
N VAL A 272 21.93 -25.37 29.14
CA VAL A 272 22.14 -26.57 29.96
C VAL A 272 22.27 -26.12 31.40
N MET A 273 21.31 -26.51 32.25
CA MET A 273 21.43 -26.34 33.70
C MET A 273 21.94 -27.64 34.32
N GLY A 274 22.96 -27.53 35.16
CA GLY A 274 23.52 -28.67 35.86
C GLY A 274 24.39 -28.24 37.04
N THR A 275 24.57 -29.14 38.01
CA THR A 275 25.48 -28.90 39.14
C THR A 275 26.85 -29.46 38.80
N LEU A 276 27.87 -28.59 38.75
CA LEU A 276 29.25 -29.02 38.59
C LEU A 276 29.79 -29.50 39.93
N LYS A 277 30.32 -30.73 39.99
CA LYS A 277 30.93 -31.30 41.19
C LYS A 277 32.39 -31.65 40.89
N ILE A 278 33.31 -31.25 41.76
CA ILE A 278 34.74 -31.58 41.68
C ILE A 278 35.01 -32.72 42.67
N ARG A 279 35.72 -33.75 42.20
CA ARG A 279 36.22 -34.85 43.04
C ARG A 279 37.70 -34.62 43.32
N SER A 280 38.06 -34.52 44.59
CA SER A 280 39.46 -34.51 45.05
C SER A 280 39.65 -35.67 46.02
N GLY A 281 40.37 -36.71 45.61
CA GLY A 281 40.46 -37.97 46.37
C GLY A 281 39.11 -38.68 46.49
N ALA A 282 38.66 -38.95 47.73
CA ALA A 282 37.37 -39.59 48.03
C ALA A 282 36.20 -38.59 48.22
N GLU A 283 36.48 -37.30 48.28
CA GLU A 283 35.48 -36.27 48.59
C GLU A 283 34.97 -35.61 47.30
N VAL A 284 33.65 -35.45 47.18
CA VAL A 284 32.98 -34.77 46.06
C VAL A 284 32.34 -33.48 46.59
N LYS A 285 32.82 -32.33 46.14
CA LYS A 285 32.32 -31.01 46.55
C LYS A 285 31.69 -30.26 45.37
N PRO A 286 30.68 -29.40 45.59
CA PRO A 286 30.20 -28.47 44.56
C PRO A 286 31.34 -27.58 44.08
N ALA A 287 31.43 -27.35 42.78
CA ALA A 287 32.40 -26.39 42.23
C ALA A 287 31.84 -24.98 42.39
N GLU A 288 32.04 -24.37 43.55
CA GLU A 288 31.67 -22.97 43.78
C GLU A 288 32.75 -22.04 43.18
N PHE A 289 32.33 -20.96 42.50
CA PHE A 289 33.19 -19.90 41.95
C PHE A 289 34.21 -20.30 40.84
N PHE A 290 34.06 -21.46 40.20
CA PHE A 290 34.90 -21.84 39.04
C PHE A 290 34.28 -21.40 37.71
N GLN A 291 35.06 -20.71 36.89
CA GLN A 291 34.68 -20.41 35.49
C GLN A 291 35.19 -21.55 34.60
N ALA A 292 34.28 -22.37 34.07
CA ALA A 292 34.60 -23.45 33.14
C ALA A 292 34.12 -23.10 31.73
N THR A 293 35.02 -23.09 30.75
CA THR A 293 34.68 -22.91 29.34
C THR A 293 34.58 -24.26 28.65
N LEU A 294 33.36 -24.70 28.32
CA LEU A 294 33.11 -25.90 27.54
C LEU A 294 33.19 -25.58 26.04
N GLY A 295 34.31 -25.97 25.41
CA GLY A 295 34.45 -25.93 23.95
C GLY A 295 33.67 -27.07 23.30
N CYS A 296 32.47 -26.79 22.77
CA CYS A 296 31.72 -27.78 22.02
C CYS A 296 32.22 -27.84 20.57
N ARG A 297 32.98 -28.89 20.21
CA ARG A 297 33.49 -29.10 18.85
C ARG A 297 32.40 -29.78 18.01
N ARG A 298 31.70 -29.03 17.16
CA ARG A 298 30.70 -29.57 16.22
C ARG A 298 31.41 -30.51 15.22
N ARG A 299 31.24 -31.83 15.37
CA ARG A 299 31.58 -32.80 14.30
C ARG A 299 30.54 -32.65 13.18
N ARG A 300 30.96 -32.17 12.01
CA ARG A 300 30.16 -32.27 10.78
C ARG A 300 29.98 -33.75 10.45
N ARG A 301 28.75 -34.26 10.52
CA ARG A 301 28.37 -35.53 9.88
C ARG A 301 28.34 -35.29 8.38
N ILE A 302 29.21 -35.98 7.64
CA ILE A 302 29.09 -36.16 6.19
C ILE A 302 28.09 -37.30 5.99
N PRO A 303 26.98 -37.11 5.26
CA PRO A 303 26.04 -38.20 4.97
C PRO A 303 26.63 -39.19 3.95
N PRO A 304 26.16 -40.45 3.95
CA PRO A 304 26.64 -41.51 3.07
C PRO A 304 26.28 -41.29 1.59
#